data_AF-A0RMU2-F1
#
_entry.id   AF-A0RMU2-F1
#
_cell.length_a   1.000
_cell.length_b   1.000
_cell.length_c   1.000
_cell.angle_alpha   90.00
_cell.angle_beta   90.00
_cell.angle_gamma   90.00
#
_symmetry.space_group_name_H-M   'P 1'
#
loop_
_entity.id
_entity.type
_entity.pdbx_description
1 polymer ?
#
loop_
_entity_poly.entity_id
_entity_poly.type
_entity_poly.pdbx_seq_one_letter_code
_entity_poly.pdbx_strand_id
1 'polypeptide(L)'
;MLNFWQNFKLLANPTKTTPDLSSVAGSLAESEFAIELSKIKRICVFKNKRIKDCLASLHEIDFIILDGKKIYLIEIKNWSGTVSINENDEWIQINKQKIINHSNPLKKLLRNTTFFVNHLRSSGFDLSGYEIYPQVVFMSSNLKFDSGFKNNIYIKKSREFLHSLNRRDRFFKFKKPDPNSQKLVEILSSLTVWSRLHLYGGSVLTGSIRYFVINGKKTRLPKHFRVNHELNWNRKKPISFINSLFGRRKKLKIKSKIFKVKPNDSVAFLQAGKNRVGLIKFGIIEKIVKDDIS
;
A
#
# COMPACT_ATOMS: atom_id res chain seq x y z
N MET A 1 38.89 0.93 -9.21
CA MET A 1 38.52 2.36 -9.09
C MET A 1 37.09 2.70 -9.53
N LEU A 2 36.50 2.04 -10.55
CA LEU A 2 35.14 2.39 -11.03
C LEU A 2 34.03 2.33 -9.94
N ASN A 3 34.05 1.30 -9.09
CA ASN A 3 33.09 1.13 -8.00
C ASN A 3 33.21 2.23 -6.92
N PHE A 4 34.41 2.80 -6.73
CA PHE A 4 34.62 3.90 -5.80
C PHE A 4 33.85 5.15 -6.25
N TRP A 5 34.08 5.60 -7.49
CA TRP A 5 33.46 6.80 -8.03
C TRP A 5 31.93 6.68 -8.12
N GLN A 6 31.41 5.49 -8.47
CA GLN A 6 29.98 5.22 -8.49
C GLN A 6 29.36 5.33 -7.09
N ASN A 7 29.97 4.71 -6.06
CA ASN A 7 29.50 4.84 -4.68
C ASN A 7 29.57 6.29 -4.19
N PHE A 8 30.68 6.98 -4.49
CA PHE A 8 30.86 8.37 -4.09
C PHE A 8 29.80 9.28 -4.71
N LYS A 9 29.56 9.16 -6.03
CA LYS A 9 28.54 9.95 -6.73
C LYS A 9 27.14 9.71 -6.15
N LEU A 10 26.76 8.46 -5.89
CA LEU A 10 25.45 8.11 -5.32
C LEU A 10 25.23 8.65 -3.89
N LEU A 11 26.30 8.93 -3.15
CA LEU A 11 26.21 9.45 -1.79
C LEU A 11 26.36 10.97 -1.73
N ALA A 12 27.37 11.52 -2.39
CA ALA A 12 27.71 12.93 -2.37
C ALA A 12 26.79 13.78 -3.25
N ASN A 13 26.39 13.25 -4.42
CA ASN A 13 25.54 13.93 -5.39
C ASN A 13 24.43 12.99 -5.90
N PRO A 14 23.59 12.43 -5.01
CA PRO A 14 22.46 11.58 -5.41
C PRO A 14 21.49 12.34 -6.32
N THR A 15 20.95 11.65 -7.33
CA THR A 15 19.82 12.16 -8.10
C THR A 15 18.63 12.34 -7.18
N LYS A 16 18.11 13.58 -7.08
CA LYS A 16 16.91 13.89 -6.30
C LYS A 16 15.69 13.40 -7.05
N THR A 17 14.89 12.55 -6.42
CA THR A 17 13.60 12.10 -6.97
C THR A 17 12.48 12.84 -6.27
N THR A 18 11.81 13.74 -6.99
CA THR A 18 10.69 14.51 -6.46
C THR A 18 9.44 13.63 -6.34
N PRO A 19 8.64 13.81 -5.28
CA PRO A 19 7.39 13.08 -5.13
C PRO A 19 6.34 13.59 -6.12
N ASP A 20 5.49 12.67 -6.61
CA ASP A 20 4.26 13.03 -7.30
C ASP A 20 3.23 13.54 -6.28
N LEU A 21 2.80 14.79 -6.42
CA LEU A 21 1.90 15.44 -5.46
C LEU A 21 0.53 14.74 -5.39
N SER A 22 0.06 14.15 -6.50
CA SER A 22 -1.20 13.41 -6.51
C SER A 22 -1.10 12.14 -5.67
N SER A 23 -0.02 11.37 -5.83
CA SER A 23 0.26 10.19 -5.01
C SER A 23 0.45 10.53 -3.52
N VAL A 24 1.12 11.65 -3.21
CA VAL A 24 1.25 12.15 -1.84
C VAL A 24 -0.12 12.47 -1.24
N ALA A 25 -0.96 13.22 -1.96
CA ALA A 25 -2.29 13.57 -1.50
C ALA A 25 -3.19 12.34 -1.28
N GLY A 26 -3.06 11.31 -2.12
CA GLY A 26 -3.74 10.03 -1.92
C GLY A 26 -3.26 9.31 -0.65
N SER A 27 -1.94 9.22 -0.44
CA SER A 27 -1.34 8.57 0.73
C SER A 27 -1.69 9.29 2.05
N LEU A 28 -1.78 10.62 2.03
CA LEU A 28 -2.22 11.41 3.18
C LEU A 28 -3.69 11.13 3.51
N ALA A 29 -4.56 11.08 2.50
CA ALA A 29 -5.97 10.73 2.67
C ALA A 29 -6.16 9.33 3.27
N GLU A 30 -5.43 8.33 2.79
CA GLU A 30 -5.44 6.99 3.41
C GLU A 30 -4.96 7.01 4.86
N SER A 31 -3.96 7.84 5.18
CA SER A 31 -3.43 7.96 6.53
C SER A 31 -4.43 8.62 7.47
N GLU A 32 -5.09 9.69 7.02
CA GLU A 32 -6.18 10.36 7.74
C GLU A 32 -7.35 9.41 8.01
N PHE A 33 -7.79 8.66 7.00
CA PHE A 33 -8.86 7.67 7.17
C PHE A 33 -8.48 6.59 8.20
N ALA A 34 -7.23 6.12 8.17
CA ALA A 34 -6.74 5.15 9.15
C ALA A 34 -6.74 5.69 10.59
N ILE A 35 -6.41 6.97 10.77
CA ILE A 35 -6.47 7.64 12.08
C ILE A 35 -7.90 7.72 12.59
N GLU A 36 -8.89 8.00 11.73
CA GLU A 36 -10.29 8.00 12.15
C GLU A 36 -10.79 6.60 12.52
N LEU A 37 -10.41 5.57 11.74
CA LEU A 37 -10.74 4.19 12.06
C LEU A 37 -10.12 3.71 13.38
N SER A 38 -8.89 4.14 13.72
CA SER A 38 -8.21 3.70 14.95
C SER A 38 -8.90 4.21 16.22
N LYS A 39 -9.72 5.25 16.13
CA LYS A 39 -10.56 5.74 17.24
C LYS A 39 -11.69 4.76 17.59
N ILE A 40 -12.02 3.83 16.69
CA ILE A 40 -13.12 2.87 16.84
C ILE A 40 -12.55 1.56 17.41
N LYS A 41 -12.65 1.34 18.72
CA LYS A 41 -11.98 0.22 19.39
C LYS A 41 -12.50 -1.17 19.04
N ARG A 42 -13.76 -1.29 18.60
CA ARG A 42 -14.40 -2.59 18.35
C ARG A 42 -14.03 -3.22 17.01
N ILE A 43 -13.47 -2.45 16.09
CA ILE A 43 -13.16 -2.93 14.73
C ILE A 43 -11.72 -3.41 14.65
N CYS A 44 -11.46 -4.34 13.74
CA CYS A 44 -10.12 -4.73 13.34
C CYS A 44 -9.85 -4.24 11.92
N VAL A 45 -8.72 -3.58 11.68
CA VAL A 45 -8.41 -2.94 10.40
C VAL A 45 -7.14 -3.51 9.82
N PHE A 46 -7.19 -3.92 8.55
CA PHE A 46 -6.04 -4.37 7.78
C PHE A 46 -5.87 -3.47 6.56
N LYS A 47 -4.65 -2.95 6.36
CA LYS A 47 -4.36 -1.97 5.30
C LYS A 47 -3.58 -2.59 4.15
N ASN A 48 -3.85 -2.13 2.93
CA ASN A 48 -3.09 -2.38 1.70
C ASN A 48 -2.80 -3.88 1.47
N LYS A 49 -3.81 -4.71 1.79
CA LYS A 49 -3.72 -6.16 1.67
C LYS A 49 -3.92 -6.57 0.24
N ARG A 50 -3.10 -7.51 -0.23
CA ARG A 50 -3.13 -8.01 -1.59
C ARG A 50 -3.46 -9.50 -1.62
N ILE A 51 -4.49 -9.81 -2.38
CA ILE A 51 -5.05 -11.14 -2.56
C ILE A 51 -4.59 -11.69 -3.90
N LYS A 52 -4.28 -12.98 -3.94
CA LYS A 52 -3.95 -13.65 -5.19
C LYS A 52 -5.22 -14.10 -5.91
N ASP A 53 -5.27 -13.89 -7.21
CA ASP A 53 -6.23 -14.60 -8.06
C ASP A 53 -5.72 -16.02 -8.41
N CYS A 54 -6.50 -16.76 -9.19
CA CYS A 54 -6.17 -18.10 -9.66
C CYS A 54 -4.92 -18.14 -10.55
N LEU A 55 -4.54 -17.02 -11.17
CA LEU A 55 -3.34 -16.87 -12.00
C LEU A 55 -2.14 -16.35 -11.19
N ALA A 56 -2.27 -16.30 -9.86
CA ALA A 56 -1.28 -15.77 -8.91
C ALA A 56 -0.95 -14.27 -9.08
N SER A 57 -1.79 -13.50 -9.78
CA SER A 57 -1.70 -12.04 -9.80
C SER A 57 -2.22 -11.45 -8.50
N LEU A 58 -1.61 -10.34 -8.06
CA LEU A 58 -1.92 -9.71 -6.78
C LEU A 58 -2.84 -8.52 -6.98
N HIS A 59 -3.98 -8.53 -6.29
CA HIS A 59 -5.01 -7.51 -6.32
C HIS A 59 -5.15 -6.86 -4.95
N GLU A 60 -5.03 -5.54 -4.91
CA GLU A 60 -5.05 -4.77 -3.67
C GLU A 60 -6.46 -4.40 -3.21
N ILE A 61 -6.65 -4.42 -1.89
CA ILE A 61 -7.76 -3.80 -1.18
C ILE A 61 -7.14 -2.84 -0.15
N ASP A 62 -7.48 -1.56 -0.24
CA ASP A 62 -6.85 -0.51 0.55
C ASP A 62 -7.13 -0.70 2.04
N PHE A 63 -8.38 -1.00 2.41
CA PHE A 63 -8.75 -1.38 3.77
C PHE A 63 -9.67 -2.58 3.81
N ILE A 64 -9.39 -3.51 4.71
CA ILE A 64 -10.31 -4.56 5.13
C ILE A 64 -10.66 -4.28 6.59
N ILE A 65 -11.94 -4.07 6.88
CA ILE A 65 -12.41 -3.73 8.22
C ILE A 65 -13.35 -4.84 8.70
N LEU A 66 -13.04 -5.41 9.86
CA LEU A 66 -13.90 -6.37 10.56
C LEU A 66 -14.69 -5.65 11.64
N ASP A 67 -16.02 -5.80 11.62
CA ASP A 67 -16.94 -5.32 12.65
C ASP A 67 -17.92 -6.48 12.98
N GLY A 68 -17.49 -7.37 13.88
CA GLY A 68 -18.18 -8.64 14.12
C GLY A 68 -18.21 -9.53 12.88
N LYS A 69 -19.41 -9.95 12.45
CA LYS A 69 -19.60 -10.74 11.21
C LYS A 69 -19.68 -9.90 9.94
N LYS A 70 -19.38 -8.59 10.01
CA LYS A 70 -19.37 -7.70 8.86
C LYS A 70 -17.93 -7.46 8.41
N ILE A 71 -17.69 -7.65 7.12
CA ILE A 71 -16.40 -7.42 6.48
C ILE A 71 -16.58 -6.30 5.47
N TYR A 72 -15.95 -5.16 5.70
CA TYR A 72 -15.93 -4.07 4.73
C TYR A 72 -14.65 -4.14 3.92
N LEU A 73 -14.79 -4.05 2.60
CA LEU A 73 -13.68 -3.96 1.66
C LEU A 73 -13.71 -2.57 1.06
N ILE A 74 -12.71 -1.74 1.38
CA ILE A 74 -12.72 -0.33 1.04
C ILE A 74 -11.67 -0.05 -0.03
N GLU A 75 -12.08 0.67 -1.07
CA GLU A 75 -11.18 1.43 -1.95
C GLU A 75 -11.31 2.92 -1.61
N ILE A 76 -10.19 3.58 -1.30
CA ILE A 76 -10.16 5.01 -0.95
C ILE A 76 -9.88 5.86 -2.19
N LYS A 77 -10.59 6.99 -2.31
CA LYS A 77 -10.32 8.02 -3.32
C LYS A 77 -10.31 9.41 -2.71
N ASN A 78 -9.27 10.17 -3.02
CA ASN A 78 -9.16 11.58 -2.65
C ASN A 78 -9.41 12.50 -3.87
N TRP A 79 -10.56 12.31 -4.51
CA TRP A 79 -10.97 13.12 -5.66
C TRP A 79 -11.70 14.39 -5.21
N SER A 80 -11.62 15.42 -6.04
CA SER A 80 -12.29 16.72 -5.84
C SER A 80 -13.06 17.12 -7.09
N GLY A 81 -13.99 18.08 -6.94
CA GLY A 81 -14.82 18.58 -8.03
C GLY A 81 -16.10 17.76 -8.21
N THR A 82 -16.42 17.43 -9.45
CA THR A 82 -17.58 16.63 -9.84
C THR A 82 -17.12 15.31 -10.46
N VAL A 83 -17.86 14.24 -10.21
CA VAL A 83 -17.63 12.92 -10.82
C VAL A 83 -18.88 12.52 -11.59
N SER A 84 -18.69 12.07 -12.83
CA SER A 84 -19.71 11.47 -13.69
C SER A 84 -19.27 10.13 -14.26
N ILE A 85 -20.20 9.37 -14.86
CA ILE A 85 -19.91 8.12 -15.59
C ILE A 85 -20.12 8.38 -17.09
N ASN A 86 -19.18 7.93 -17.92
CA ASN A 86 -19.32 7.99 -19.38
C ASN A 86 -19.88 6.69 -19.97
N GLU A 87 -20.12 6.69 -21.28
CA GLU A 87 -20.65 5.55 -22.03
C GLU A 87 -19.76 4.29 -21.96
N ASN A 88 -18.46 4.45 -21.71
CA ASN A 88 -17.49 3.37 -21.60
C ASN A 88 -17.37 2.81 -20.17
N ASP A 89 -18.27 3.18 -19.25
CA ASP A 89 -18.21 2.80 -17.83
C ASP A 89 -16.89 3.27 -17.19
N GLU A 90 -16.37 4.42 -17.60
CA GLU A 90 -15.27 5.13 -16.95
C GLU A 90 -15.81 6.29 -16.11
N TRP A 91 -15.10 6.61 -15.03
CA TRP A 91 -15.49 7.72 -14.15
C TRP A 91 -14.70 8.96 -14.56
N ILE A 92 -15.43 9.99 -14.98
CA ILE A 92 -14.87 11.27 -15.36
C ILE A 92 -14.84 12.16 -14.12
N GLN A 93 -13.65 12.57 -13.71
CA GLN A 93 -13.46 13.59 -12.69
C GLN A 93 -13.24 14.95 -13.36
N ILE A 94 -14.09 15.92 -13.05
CA ILE A 94 -13.96 17.30 -13.49
C ILE A 94 -13.66 18.18 -12.28
N ASN A 95 -12.49 18.84 -12.29
CA ASN A 95 -12.16 19.86 -11.31
C ASN A 95 -11.70 21.15 -12.03
N LYS A 96 -11.39 22.21 -11.26
CA LYS A 96 -11.00 23.52 -11.82
C LYS A 96 -9.76 23.47 -12.74
N GLN A 97 -8.92 22.44 -12.61
CA GLN A 97 -7.61 22.36 -13.25
C GLN A 97 -7.57 21.33 -14.39
N LYS A 98 -8.39 20.28 -14.32
CA LYS A 98 -8.31 19.14 -15.24
C LYS A 98 -9.60 18.34 -15.30
N ILE A 99 -9.77 17.68 -16.45
CA ILE A 99 -10.71 16.59 -16.68
C ILE A 99 -9.86 15.31 -16.76
N ILE A 100 -10.20 14.30 -15.98
CA ILE A 100 -9.48 13.02 -15.94
C ILE A 100 -10.47 11.87 -16.08
N ASN A 101 -10.20 10.97 -17.02
CA ASN A 101 -10.92 9.71 -17.12
C ASN A 101 -10.19 8.67 -16.26
N HIS A 102 -10.94 8.05 -15.35
CA HIS A 102 -10.45 6.99 -14.49
C HIS A 102 -11.17 5.69 -14.82
N SER A 103 -10.46 4.57 -14.78
CA SER A 103 -11.10 3.26 -14.74
C SER A 103 -12.07 3.18 -13.56
N ASN A 104 -13.24 2.57 -13.74
CA ASN A 104 -14.26 2.46 -12.68
C ASN A 104 -13.70 1.76 -11.41
N PRO A 105 -13.54 2.50 -10.29
CA PRO A 105 -12.99 1.96 -9.05
C PRO A 105 -13.95 0.96 -8.39
N LEU A 106 -15.26 1.13 -8.54
CA LEU A 106 -16.25 0.19 -8.00
C LEU A 106 -16.17 -1.15 -8.73
N LYS A 107 -16.08 -1.15 -10.07
CA LYS A 107 -15.92 -2.38 -10.87
C LYS A 107 -14.65 -3.14 -10.47
N LYS A 108 -13.53 -2.42 -10.28
CA LYS A 108 -12.27 -3.01 -9.76
C LYS A 108 -12.48 -3.63 -8.38
N LEU A 109 -13.13 -2.92 -7.45
CA LEU A 109 -13.34 -3.38 -6.08
C LEU A 109 -14.28 -4.59 -6.02
N LEU A 110 -15.36 -4.61 -6.81
CA LEU A 110 -16.26 -5.75 -6.91
C LEU A 110 -15.54 -7.00 -7.44
N ARG A 111 -14.69 -6.84 -8.47
CA ARG A 111 -13.84 -7.93 -8.94
C ARG A 111 -12.88 -8.43 -7.86
N ASN A 112 -12.24 -7.53 -7.13
CA ASN A 112 -11.35 -7.88 -6.02
C ASN A 112 -12.08 -8.55 -4.86
N THR A 113 -13.36 -8.22 -4.65
CA THR A 113 -14.24 -8.88 -3.67
C THR A 113 -14.46 -10.35 -4.02
N THR A 114 -14.64 -10.70 -5.29
CA THR A 114 -14.71 -12.09 -5.72
C THR A 114 -13.42 -12.86 -5.41
N PHE A 115 -12.26 -12.24 -5.68
CA PHE A 115 -10.97 -12.85 -5.34
C PHE A 115 -10.79 -13.01 -3.82
N PHE A 116 -11.23 -12.03 -3.04
CA PHE A 116 -11.23 -12.08 -1.58
C PHE A 116 -12.04 -13.25 -1.04
N VAL A 117 -13.28 -13.40 -1.50
CA VAL A 117 -14.18 -14.49 -1.09
C VAL A 117 -13.58 -15.86 -1.44
N ASN A 118 -13.07 -16.01 -2.66
CA ASN A 118 -12.43 -17.25 -3.11
C ASN A 118 -11.17 -17.56 -2.29
N HIS A 119 -10.40 -16.54 -1.91
CA HIS A 119 -9.22 -16.72 -1.08
C HIS A 119 -9.58 -17.17 0.34
N LEU A 120 -10.60 -16.59 0.96
CA LEU A 120 -11.07 -17.02 2.27
C LEU A 120 -11.57 -18.47 2.24
N ARG A 121 -12.40 -18.83 1.26
CA ARG A 121 -12.90 -20.21 1.09
C ARG A 121 -11.78 -21.22 0.86
N SER A 122 -10.83 -20.91 -0.02
CA SER A 122 -9.68 -21.80 -0.28
C SER A 122 -8.71 -21.88 0.91
N SER A 123 -8.73 -20.91 1.82
CA SER A 123 -8.04 -20.97 3.12
C SER A 123 -8.84 -21.73 4.19
N GLY A 124 -9.96 -22.36 3.81
CA GLY A 124 -10.84 -23.12 4.70
C GLY A 124 -11.62 -22.26 5.70
N PHE A 125 -11.85 -20.98 5.39
CA PHE A 125 -12.68 -20.11 6.21
C PHE A 125 -14.14 -20.22 5.82
N ASP A 126 -15.01 -20.52 6.79
CA ASP A 126 -16.45 -20.54 6.59
C ASP A 126 -17.03 -19.12 6.67
N LEU A 127 -17.62 -18.68 5.56
CA LEU A 127 -18.25 -17.37 5.44
C LEU A 127 -19.73 -17.37 5.89
N SER A 128 -20.25 -18.48 6.37
CA SER A 128 -21.64 -18.59 6.79
C SER A 128 -21.99 -17.57 7.89
N GLY A 129 -23.00 -16.74 7.60
CA GLY A 129 -23.42 -15.65 8.47
C GLY A 129 -22.52 -14.40 8.44
N TYR A 130 -21.49 -14.36 7.61
CA TYR A 130 -20.72 -13.14 7.34
C TYR A 130 -21.37 -12.33 6.22
N GLU A 131 -21.38 -11.01 6.40
CA GLU A 131 -21.84 -10.05 5.40
C GLU A 131 -20.64 -9.26 4.86
N ILE A 132 -20.47 -9.22 3.54
CA ILE A 132 -19.35 -8.52 2.89
C ILE A 132 -19.87 -7.26 2.19
N TYR A 133 -19.26 -6.12 2.51
CA TYR A 133 -19.66 -4.80 2.03
C TYR A 133 -18.50 -4.13 1.28
N PRO A 134 -18.42 -4.27 -0.06
CA PRO A 134 -17.51 -3.47 -0.85
C PRO A 134 -17.95 -2.00 -0.83
N GLN A 135 -17.04 -1.06 -0.61
CA GLN A 135 -17.33 0.37 -0.59
C GLN A 135 -16.21 1.17 -1.24
N VAL A 136 -16.53 2.03 -2.20
CA VAL A 136 -15.63 3.11 -2.63
C VAL A 136 -15.90 4.32 -1.75
N VAL A 137 -14.89 4.70 -0.97
CA VAL A 137 -14.99 5.78 0.03
C VAL A 137 -14.23 7.00 -0.45
N PHE A 138 -14.94 8.13 -0.55
CA PHE A 138 -14.40 9.40 -1.01
C PHE A 138 -14.06 10.31 0.17
N MET A 139 -12.81 10.75 0.24
CA MET A 139 -12.32 11.57 1.36
C MET A 139 -12.77 13.02 1.30
N SER A 140 -12.93 13.58 0.10
CA SER A 140 -13.35 14.97 -0.07
C SER A 140 -14.83 15.17 0.24
N SER A 141 -15.13 15.99 1.24
CA SER A 141 -16.52 16.37 1.58
C SER A 141 -17.22 17.14 0.46
N ASN A 142 -16.44 17.88 -0.34
CA ASN A 142 -16.95 18.80 -1.36
C ASN A 142 -17.12 18.12 -2.73
N LEU A 143 -16.75 16.85 -2.84
CA LEU A 143 -16.98 16.07 -4.06
C LEU A 143 -18.49 15.98 -4.34
N LYS A 144 -18.86 16.26 -5.59
CA LYS A 144 -20.22 16.11 -6.09
C LYS A 144 -20.27 14.92 -7.03
N PHE A 145 -21.30 14.09 -6.87
CA PHE A 145 -21.59 13.02 -7.83
C PHE A 145 -22.73 13.47 -8.72
N ASP A 146 -22.68 13.08 -9.99
CA ASP A 146 -23.83 13.20 -10.88
C ASP A 146 -24.98 12.27 -10.46
N SER A 147 -26.10 12.36 -11.18
CA SER A 147 -27.28 11.52 -10.95
C SER A 147 -27.04 10.04 -11.22
N GLY A 148 -26.03 9.67 -12.02
CA GLY A 148 -25.67 8.28 -12.31
C GLY A 148 -25.18 7.50 -11.09
N PHE A 149 -24.74 8.19 -10.05
CA PHE A 149 -24.36 7.59 -8.76
C PHE A 149 -25.49 7.57 -7.72
N LYS A 150 -26.65 8.15 -8.04
CA LYS A 150 -27.77 8.26 -7.09
C LYS A 150 -28.19 6.86 -6.64
N ASN A 151 -28.39 6.69 -5.33
CA ASN A 151 -28.76 5.42 -4.68
C ASN A 151 -27.71 4.30 -4.73
N ASN A 152 -26.48 4.56 -5.19
CA ASN A 152 -25.44 3.53 -5.17
C ASN A 152 -24.95 3.28 -3.74
N ILE A 153 -25.40 2.17 -3.15
CA ILE A 153 -25.07 1.78 -1.76
C ILE A 153 -23.59 1.47 -1.53
N TYR A 154 -22.82 1.28 -2.60
CA TYR A 154 -21.39 0.98 -2.55
C TYR A 154 -20.52 2.23 -2.56
N ILE A 155 -21.10 3.42 -2.70
CA ILE A 155 -20.36 4.68 -2.79
C ILE A 155 -20.73 5.53 -1.58
N LYS A 156 -19.73 5.97 -0.84
CA LYS A 156 -19.93 6.81 0.36
C LYS A 156 -18.89 7.89 0.43
N LYS A 157 -19.25 9.02 1.04
CA LYS A 157 -18.24 9.95 1.57
C LYS A 157 -17.67 9.38 2.87
N SER A 158 -16.42 9.73 3.19
CA SER A 158 -15.73 9.27 4.40
C SER A 158 -16.54 9.53 5.68
N ARG A 159 -17.11 10.72 5.82
CA ARG A 159 -17.97 11.09 6.96
C ARG A 159 -19.21 10.21 7.07
N GLU A 160 -19.87 9.92 5.95
CA GLU A 160 -21.07 9.06 5.92
C GLU A 160 -20.74 7.62 6.31
N PHE A 161 -19.62 7.10 5.78
CA PHE A 161 -19.12 5.77 6.13
C PHE A 161 -18.79 5.68 7.62
N LEU A 162 -17.95 6.59 8.14
CA LEU A 162 -17.54 6.62 9.54
C LEU A 162 -18.73 6.80 10.48
N HIS A 163 -19.69 7.66 10.14
CA HIS A 163 -20.92 7.81 10.90
C HIS A 163 -21.75 6.52 10.91
N SER A 164 -21.88 5.83 9.78
CA SER A 164 -22.58 4.54 9.70
C SER A 164 -21.92 3.45 10.55
N LEU A 165 -20.59 3.50 10.67
CA LEU A 165 -19.81 2.61 11.51
C LEU A 165 -20.02 2.97 12.99
N ASN A 166 -19.92 4.24 13.38
CA ASN A 166 -20.08 4.68 14.78
C ASN A 166 -21.52 4.58 15.32
N ARG A 167 -22.56 4.75 14.50
CA ARG A 167 -23.95 4.59 14.97
C ARG A 167 -24.21 3.21 15.60
N ARG A 168 -23.45 2.20 15.19
CA ARG A 168 -23.58 0.82 15.64
C ARG A 168 -22.87 0.54 16.97
N ASP A 169 -21.97 1.41 17.44
CA ASP A 169 -21.37 1.32 18.79
C ASP A 169 -22.43 1.43 19.90
N ARG A 170 -23.52 2.16 19.65
CA ARG A 170 -24.51 2.49 20.70
C ARG A 170 -25.46 1.35 21.05
N PHE A 171 -25.52 0.28 20.26
CA PHE A 171 -26.56 -0.75 20.39
C PHE A 171 -26.05 -2.15 20.76
N PHE A 172 -24.74 -2.38 20.83
CA PHE A 172 -24.18 -3.69 21.19
C PHE A 172 -23.38 -3.62 22.49
N LYS A 173 -23.98 -4.12 23.58
CA LYS A 173 -23.23 -4.55 24.78
C LYS A 173 -22.29 -5.67 24.33
N PHE A 174 -20.98 -5.44 24.49
CA PHE A 174 -19.84 -6.32 24.18
C PHE A 174 -20.18 -7.82 24.12
N LYS A 175 -20.42 -8.36 22.92
CA LYS A 175 -20.36 -9.81 22.70
C LYS A 175 -18.89 -10.23 22.63
N LYS A 176 -18.53 -11.32 23.31
CA LYS A 176 -17.19 -11.93 23.23
C LYS A 176 -16.79 -12.14 21.76
N PRO A 177 -15.50 -12.00 21.41
CA PRO A 177 -15.02 -12.29 20.06
C PRO A 177 -15.35 -13.73 19.68
N ASP A 178 -15.96 -13.91 18.51
CA ASP A 178 -16.25 -15.23 17.92
C ASP A 178 -14.91 -15.96 17.68
N PRO A 179 -14.72 -17.23 18.10
CA PRO A 179 -13.51 -18.00 17.77
C PRO A 179 -13.16 -18.02 16.28
N ASN A 180 -14.16 -17.96 15.39
CA ASN A 180 -13.94 -17.82 13.94
C ASN A 180 -13.26 -16.48 13.58
N SER A 181 -13.42 -15.43 14.39
CA SER A 181 -12.75 -14.15 14.15
C SER A 181 -11.23 -14.26 14.24
N GLN A 182 -10.68 -15.15 15.08
CA GLN A 182 -9.23 -15.31 15.22
C GLN A 182 -8.62 -15.93 13.95
N LYS A 183 -9.23 -16.99 13.41
CA LYS A 183 -8.79 -17.59 12.13
C LYS A 183 -8.85 -16.57 10.99
N LEU A 184 -9.91 -15.76 10.93
CA LEU A 184 -10.02 -14.70 9.93
C LEU A 184 -8.89 -13.68 10.08
N VAL A 185 -8.64 -13.20 11.30
CA VAL A 185 -7.55 -12.26 11.61
C VAL A 185 -6.20 -12.83 11.18
N GLU A 186 -5.94 -14.12 11.42
CA GLU A 186 -4.71 -14.79 11.00
C GLU A 186 -4.57 -14.85 9.47
N ILE A 187 -5.63 -15.24 8.77
CA ILE A 187 -5.65 -15.26 7.30
C ILE A 187 -5.36 -13.86 6.75
N LEU A 188 -6.05 -12.83 7.24
CA LEU A 188 -5.89 -11.45 6.79
C LEU A 188 -4.52 -10.87 7.14
N SER A 189 -3.97 -11.21 8.31
CA SER A 189 -2.61 -10.83 8.71
C SER A 189 -1.56 -11.44 7.79
N SER A 190 -1.80 -12.66 7.30
CA SER A 190 -0.89 -13.38 6.41
C SER A 190 -0.84 -12.80 4.97
N LEU A 191 -1.85 -12.00 4.58
CA LEU A 191 -1.92 -11.40 3.26
C LEU A 191 -0.70 -10.51 2.97
N THR A 192 -0.29 -10.52 1.70
CA THR A 192 0.90 -9.78 1.26
C THR A 192 0.58 -8.29 1.13
N VAL A 193 1.56 -7.44 1.40
CA VAL A 193 1.46 -5.98 1.13
C VAL A 193 2.52 -5.54 0.13
N TRP A 194 2.32 -4.37 -0.45
CA TRP A 194 3.34 -3.72 -1.27
C TRP A 194 4.62 -3.47 -0.49
N SER A 195 5.72 -3.46 -1.22
CA SER A 195 6.97 -2.88 -0.78
C SER A 195 7.01 -1.43 -1.21
N ARG A 196 7.52 -0.57 -0.33
CA ARG A 196 7.75 0.86 -0.55
C ARG A 196 9.24 1.14 -0.43
N LEU A 197 9.79 1.78 -1.46
CA LEU A 197 11.15 2.33 -1.44
C LEU A 197 11.03 3.85 -1.32
N HIS A 198 11.37 4.40 -0.16
CA HIS A 198 11.46 5.84 0.01
C HIS A 198 12.80 6.28 -0.54
N LEU A 199 12.77 7.13 -1.56
CA LEU A 199 13.94 7.57 -2.29
C LEU A 199 14.42 8.94 -1.80
N TYR A 200 15.69 9.22 -2.04
CA TYR A 200 16.28 10.51 -1.76
C TYR A 200 15.58 11.62 -2.56
N GLY A 201 15.08 12.64 -1.87
CA GLY A 201 14.25 13.69 -2.46
C GLY A 201 12.75 13.55 -2.18
N GLY A 202 12.32 12.46 -1.55
CA GLY A 202 10.97 12.32 -0.98
C GLY A 202 10.00 11.47 -1.81
N SER A 203 10.36 11.07 -3.03
CA SER A 203 9.55 10.14 -3.83
C SER A 203 9.45 8.76 -3.17
N VAL A 204 8.31 8.08 -3.36
CA VAL A 204 8.08 6.72 -2.87
C VAL A 204 7.70 5.82 -4.04
N LEU A 205 8.50 4.77 -4.27
CA LEU A 205 8.15 3.73 -5.24
C LEU A 205 7.35 2.62 -4.54
N THR A 206 6.13 2.39 -5.00
CA THR A 206 5.26 1.29 -4.55
C THR A 206 5.32 0.13 -5.56
N GLY A 207 5.49 -1.09 -5.06
CA GLY A 207 5.76 -2.24 -5.92
C GLY A 207 6.25 -3.46 -5.15
N SER A 208 6.80 -4.46 -5.83
CA SER A 208 7.28 -5.69 -5.20
C SER A 208 8.79 -5.84 -5.36
N ILE A 209 9.49 -5.95 -4.23
CA ILE A 209 10.90 -6.35 -4.25
C ILE A 209 10.98 -7.84 -4.62
N ARG A 210 11.78 -8.16 -5.64
CA ARG A 210 11.97 -9.53 -6.14
C ARG A 210 13.23 -10.17 -5.56
N TYR A 211 14.33 -9.44 -5.59
CA TYR A 211 15.64 -9.88 -5.07
C TYR A 211 16.56 -8.67 -4.87
N PHE A 212 17.67 -8.86 -4.19
CA PHE A 212 18.76 -7.88 -4.17
C PHE A 212 19.85 -8.27 -5.17
N VAL A 213 20.57 -7.29 -5.70
CA VAL A 213 21.81 -7.49 -6.45
C VAL A 213 22.93 -6.91 -5.60
N ILE A 214 23.69 -7.78 -4.95
CA ILE A 214 24.74 -7.41 -4.00
C ILE A 214 26.08 -7.86 -4.58
N ASN A 215 27.01 -6.91 -4.73
CA ASN A 215 28.29 -7.13 -5.43
C ASN A 215 28.10 -7.81 -6.81
N GLY A 216 27.09 -7.37 -7.56
CA GLY A 216 26.76 -7.90 -8.89
C GLY A 216 26.03 -9.25 -8.90
N LYS A 217 25.82 -9.91 -7.75
CA LYS A 217 25.17 -11.23 -7.66
C LYS A 217 23.72 -11.12 -7.20
N LYS A 218 22.81 -11.85 -7.86
CA LYS A 218 21.41 -11.98 -7.44
C LYS A 218 21.34 -12.72 -6.10
N THR A 219 20.74 -12.07 -5.11
CA THR A 219 20.56 -12.57 -3.75
C THR A 219 19.07 -12.69 -3.45
N ARG A 220 18.60 -13.93 -3.25
CA ARG A 220 17.17 -14.22 -2.99
C ARG A 220 16.76 -13.72 -1.61
N LEU A 221 15.51 -13.27 -1.51
CA LEU A 221 14.89 -12.86 -0.26
C LEU A 221 14.21 -14.04 0.45
N PRO A 222 14.06 -14.00 1.79
CA PRO A 222 13.25 -14.98 2.52
C PRO A 222 11.80 -15.01 2.02
N LYS A 223 11.14 -16.19 2.10
CA LYS A 223 9.75 -16.40 1.63
C LYS A 223 8.75 -15.39 2.25
N HIS A 224 8.88 -15.13 3.54
CA HIS A 224 8.07 -14.14 4.28
C HIS A 224 8.89 -12.89 4.58
N PHE A 225 9.41 -12.26 3.52
CA PHE A 225 10.15 -11.01 3.62
C PHE A 225 9.25 -9.90 4.17
N ARG A 226 9.61 -9.37 5.34
CA ARG A 226 9.08 -8.16 5.98
C ARG A 226 10.25 -7.31 6.43
N VAL A 227 10.14 -6.00 6.30
CA VAL A 227 11.20 -5.08 6.69
C VAL A 227 10.64 -3.68 6.90
N ASN A 228 11.14 -2.98 7.90
CA ASN A 228 11.00 -1.54 8.05
C ASN A 228 12.37 -1.02 8.48
N HIS A 229 13.15 -0.52 7.52
CA HIS A 229 14.56 -0.21 7.77
C HIS A 229 15.00 1.05 7.04
N GLU A 230 15.63 1.95 7.80
CA GLU A 230 16.27 3.15 7.30
C GLU A 230 17.74 2.87 7.02
N LEU A 231 18.21 3.28 5.84
CA LEU A 231 19.59 3.08 5.43
C LEU A 231 20.50 4.17 5.98
N ASN A 232 19.97 5.38 6.21
CA ASN A 232 20.65 6.51 6.85
C ASN A 232 22.05 6.77 6.26
N TRP A 233 22.09 6.98 4.94
CA TRP A 233 23.34 7.26 4.24
C TRP A 233 23.92 8.61 4.69
N ASN A 234 25.22 8.64 5.01
CA ASN A 234 25.90 9.93 5.21
C ASN A 234 26.24 10.51 3.83
N ARG A 235 25.72 11.71 3.56
CA ARG A 235 25.83 12.37 2.26
C ARG A 235 26.84 13.52 2.23
N LYS A 236 27.46 13.88 3.37
CA LYS A 236 28.48 14.95 3.42
C LYS A 236 29.69 14.57 2.57
N LYS A 237 30.11 15.42 1.63
CA LYS A 237 31.15 15.10 0.62
C LYS A 237 32.43 14.48 1.22
N PRO A 238 33.09 15.03 2.25
CA PRO A 238 34.33 14.44 2.79
C PRO A 238 34.10 13.04 3.37
N ILE A 239 32.98 12.85 4.08
CA ILE A 239 32.63 11.58 4.71
C ILE A 239 32.23 10.54 3.63
N SER A 240 31.48 10.96 2.62
CA SER A 240 31.12 10.12 1.47
C SER A 240 32.35 9.64 0.70
N PHE A 241 33.38 10.48 0.55
CA PHE A 241 34.64 10.13 -0.11
C PHE A 241 35.34 9.01 0.67
N ILE A 242 35.57 9.23 1.97
CA ILE A 242 36.17 8.25 2.89
C ILE A 242 35.38 6.93 2.88
N ASN A 243 34.05 7.01 3.04
CA ASN A 243 33.18 5.83 3.08
C ASN A 243 33.25 5.03 1.77
N SER A 244 33.38 5.71 0.63
CA SER A 244 33.48 5.07 -0.68
C SER A 244 34.84 4.40 -0.88
N LEU A 245 35.92 5.00 -0.36
CA LEU A 245 37.28 4.47 -0.43
C LEU A 245 37.41 3.17 0.37
N PHE A 246 36.93 3.18 1.62
CA PHE A 246 36.95 2.00 2.50
C PHE A 246 35.80 1.01 2.22
N GLY A 247 34.94 1.30 1.24
CA GLY A 247 33.83 0.43 0.85
C GLY A 247 32.87 0.13 2.00
N ARG A 248 32.60 1.12 2.87
CA ARG A 248 31.69 0.96 4.03
C ARG A 248 30.31 0.47 3.56
N ARG A 249 29.74 -0.46 4.33
CA ARG A 249 28.48 -1.15 3.99
C ARG A 249 27.44 -0.88 5.06
N LYS A 250 26.18 -0.76 4.66
CA LYS A 250 25.04 -0.75 5.58
C LYS A 250 24.56 -2.17 5.83
N LYS A 251 24.19 -2.47 7.09
CA LYS A 251 23.67 -3.77 7.50
C LYS A 251 22.14 -3.70 7.47
N LEU A 252 21.54 -4.44 6.54
CA LEU A 252 20.10 -4.62 6.48
C LEU A 252 19.76 -5.97 7.12
N LYS A 253 19.27 -5.94 8.36
CA LYS A 253 18.83 -7.15 9.09
C LYS A 253 17.40 -7.49 8.70
N ILE A 254 17.20 -8.70 8.20
CA ILE A 254 15.89 -9.24 7.82
C ILE A 254 15.77 -10.63 8.45
N LYS A 255 14.93 -10.73 9.50
CA LYS A 255 14.85 -11.93 10.35
C LYS A 255 16.25 -12.34 10.84
N SER A 256 16.66 -13.59 10.60
CA SER A 256 17.97 -14.13 10.96
C SER A 256 19.09 -13.80 9.96
N LYS A 257 18.80 -13.19 8.80
CA LYS A 257 19.80 -12.86 7.78
C LYS A 257 20.21 -11.39 7.83
N ILE A 258 21.50 -11.13 7.70
CA ILE A 258 22.06 -9.76 7.59
C ILE A 258 22.65 -9.58 6.19
N PHE A 259 22.11 -8.62 5.45
CA PHE A 259 22.64 -8.23 4.15
C PHE A 259 23.57 -7.02 4.33
N LYS A 260 24.80 -7.12 3.84
CA LYS A 260 25.76 -5.99 3.84
C LYS A 260 25.72 -5.31 2.48
N VAL A 261 25.06 -4.17 2.38
CA VAL A 261 24.80 -3.47 1.12
C VAL A 261 25.67 -2.23 0.95
N LYS A 262 26.08 -1.96 -0.30
CA LYS A 262 26.81 -0.76 -0.75
C LYS A 262 25.87 0.17 -1.51
N PRO A 263 26.22 1.46 -1.67
CA PRO A 263 25.40 2.39 -2.44
C PRO A 263 25.08 1.93 -3.87
N ASN A 264 26.07 1.35 -4.57
CA ASN A 264 25.90 0.88 -5.95
C ASN A 264 25.27 -0.52 -6.09
N ASP A 265 25.00 -1.22 -4.99
CA ASP A 265 24.16 -2.42 -5.04
C ASP A 265 22.72 -2.02 -5.43
N SER A 266 21.91 -2.97 -5.87
CA SER A 266 20.54 -2.68 -6.34
C SER A 266 19.48 -3.51 -5.65
N VAL A 267 18.29 -2.94 -5.55
CA VAL A 267 17.03 -3.61 -5.30
C VAL A 267 16.36 -3.89 -6.64
N ALA A 268 16.11 -5.16 -6.97
CA ALA A 268 15.31 -5.53 -8.13
C ALA A 268 13.84 -5.37 -7.80
N PHE A 269 13.20 -4.37 -8.40
CA PHE A 269 11.89 -3.87 -8.01
C PHE A 269 10.93 -3.90 -9.20
N LEU A 270 9.80 -4.59 -9.03
CA LEU A 270 8.67 -4.50 -9.96
C LEU A 270 7.71 -3.43 -9.45
N GLN A 271 7.75 -2.24 -10.04
CA GLN A 271 6.86 -1.14 -9.68
C GLN A 271 5.40 -1.48 -10.04
N ALA A 272 4.45 -1.03 -9.22
CA ALA A 272 3.04 -1.19 -9.50
C ALA A 272 2.68 -0.56 -10.87
N GLY A 273 1.87 -1.27 -11.66
CA GLY A 273 1.49 -0.87 -13.03
C GLY A 273 2.60 -1.04 -14.08
N LYS A 274 3.78 -1.55 -13.74
CA LYS A 274 4.86 -1.87 -14.69
C LYS A 274 4.97 -3.38 -14.89
N ASN A 275 5.39 -3.78 -16.09
CA ASN A 275 5.57 -5.18 -16.49
C ASN A 275 7.04 -5.66 -16.41
N ARG A 276 7.99 -4.76 -16.14
CA ARG A 276 9.43 -5.07 -16.08
C ARG A 276 10.03 -4.72 -14.73
N VAL A 277 10.99 -5.54 -14.30
CA VAL A 277 11.75 -5.32 -13.07
C VAL A 277 12.84 -4.28 -13.33
N GLY A 278 12.80 -3.17 -12.59
CA GLY A 278 13.86 -2.17 -12.57
C GLY A 278 14.91 -2.46 -11.49
N LEU A 279 16.12 -1.93 -11.66
CA LEU A 279 17.19 -2.02 -10.67
C LEU A 279 17.37 -0.66 -9.99
N ILE A 280 16.89 -0.52 -8.75
CA ILE A 280 16.98 0.72 -7.98
C ILE A 280 18.22 0.67 -7.09
N LYS A 281 19.11 1.66 -7.17
CA LYS A 281 20.36 1.67 -6.41
C LYS A 281 20.10 1.90 -4.91
N PHE A 282 20.77 1.16 -4.05
CA PHE A 282 20.66 1.33 -2.60
C PHE A 282 21.04 2.73 -2.13
N GLY A 283 22.01 3.37 -2.79
CA GLY A 283 22.50 4.71 -2.45
C GLY A 283 21.48 5.85 -2.65
N ILE A 284 20.41 5.63 -3.42
CA ILE A 284 19.29 6.57 -3.56
C ILE A 284 18.08 6.18 -2.72
N ILE A 285 18.10 5.02 -2.04
CA ILE A 285 17.03 4.59 -1.15
C ILE A 285 17.37 5.07 0.26
N GLU A 286 16.43 5.75 0.90
CA GLU A 286 16.52 6.18 2.30
C GLU A 286 15.88 5.15 3.24
N LYS A 287 14.75 4.58 2.84
CA LYS A 287 13.99 3.61 3.65
C LYS A 287 13.35 2.53 2.80
N ILE A 288 13.36 1.30 3.30
CA ILE A 288 12.65 0.17 2.72
C ILE A 288 11.56 -0.27 3.70
N VAL A 289 10.31 -0.27 3.23
CA VAL A 289 9.16 -0.73 4.01
C VAL A 289 8.45 -1.85 3.25
N LYS A 290 8.22 -2.97 3.91
CA LYS A 290 7.31 -4.04 3.49
C LYS A 290 6.74 -4.64 4.76
N ASP A 291 5.95 -3.83 5.44
CA ASP A 291 5.31 -4.23 6.68
C ASP A 291 3.90 -3.66 6.73
N ASP A 292 3.05 -4.37 7.46
CA ASP A 292 1.79 -3.81 7.91
C ASP A 292 2.15 -2.82 9.00
N ILE A 293 2.06 -1.52 8.71
CA ILE A 293 2.06 -0.54 9.79
C ILE A 293 0.67 -0.69 10.40
N SER A 294 0.55 -1.60 11.37
CA SER A 294 -0.55 -1.65 12.33
C SER A 294 -0.56 -0.35 13.13
#